data_AF-A0A7X0D7C5-F1
#
_entry.id   AF-A0A7X0D7C5-F1
#
_cell.length_a   1.000
_cell.length_b   1.000
_cell.length_c   1.000
_cell.angle_alpha   90.00
_cell.angle_beta   90.00
_cell.angle_gamma   90.00
#
_symmetry.space_group_name_H-M   'P 1'
#
loop_
_entity.id
_entity.type
_entity.pdbx_description
1 polymer ?
#
loop_
_entity_poly.entity_id
_entity_poly.type
_entity_poly.pdbx_seq_one_letter_code
_entity_poly.pdbx_strand_id
1 'polypeptide(L)'
;MNTPKSNAVLVESLSTSLRATENGLQTVPELLRRVIREDSWKKFITPRGELVEYERFSDFAAAAPSAGLGTSVDLLVRIVGDDTETLKLLDSVLGDNRMDSSEVRPLGTKEPETQPSRRQSAALHRLERERPDLHQKVLAGSITTNKAMIAAGFRARTVSVPVSRPEAAARTLRRSFNPEELEHLIELLATEDKE
;
A
#
# COMPACT_ATOMS: atom_id res chain seq x y z
N MET A 1 -27.70 16.16 19.20
CA MET A 1 -27.99 15.96 17.77
C MET A 1 -27.29 17.05 16.99
N ASN A 2 -26.12 16.77 16.41
CA ASN A 2 -25.45 17.74 15.56
C ASN A 2 -26.23 17.91 14.27
N THR A 3 -26.49 19.16 13.89
CA THR A 3 -27.15 19.45 12.62
C THR A 3 -26.13 19.33 11.48
N PRO A 4 -26.53 18.92 10.28
CA PRO A 4 -25.60 18.79 9.14
C PRO A 4 -24.96 20.12 8.74
N LYS A 5 -25.56 21.25 9.12
CA LYS A 5 -24.97 22.60 9.01
C LYS A 5 -23.85 22.82 10.03
N SER A 6 -23.99 22.32 11.26
CA SER A 6 -22.95 22.39 12.28
C SER A 6 -21.73 21.52 11.91
N ASN A 7 -21.97 20.37 11.28
CA ASN A 7 -20.91 19.49 10.79
C ASN A 7 -20.07 20.15 9.70
N ALA A 8 -20.72 20.90 8.81
CA ALA A 8 -20.05 21.65 7.74
C ALA A 8 -19.03 22.65 8.28
N VAL A 9 -19.38 23.38 9.34
CA VAL A 9 -18.48 24.35 9.99
C VAL A 9 -17.23 23.66 10.55
N LEU A 10 -17.37 22.46 11.13
CA LEU A 10 -16.24 21.69 11.66
C LEU A 10 -15.32 21.18 10.55
N VAL A 11 -15.90 20.66 9.46
CA VAL A 11 -15.14 20.19 8.28
C VAL A 11 -14.39 21.33 7.59
N GLU A 12 -15.05 22.49 7.43
CA GLU A 12 -14.44 23.68 6.86
C GLU A 12 -13.32 24.24 7.74
N SER A 13 -13.51 24.25 9.06
CA SER A 13 -12.47 24.64 10.02
C SER A 13 -11.26 23.71 9.93
N LEU A 14 -11.48 22.39 9.85
CA LEU A 14 -10.42 21.40 9.70
C LEU A 14 -9.66 21.58 8.36
N SER A 15 -10.38 21.76 7.25
CA SER A 15 -9.79 21.99 5.93
C SER A 15 -8.97 23.30 5.88
N THR A 16 -9.46 24.35 6.51
CA THR A 16 -8.76 25.64 6.62
C THR A 16 -7.50 25.52 7.48
N SER A 17 -7.58 24.83 8.63
CA SER A 17 -6.41 24.58 9.48
C SER A 17 -5.37 23.69 8.82
N LEU A 18 -5.76 22.71 8.00
CA LEU A 18 -4.81 21.89 7.23
C LEU A 18 -4.05 22.70 6.16
N ARG A 19 -4.66 23.75 5.63
CA ARG A 19 -4.04 24.65 4.65
C ARG A 19 -3.18 25.73 5.29
N ALA A 20 -3.44 26.08 6.56
CA ALA A 20 -2.70 27.08 7.30
C ALA A 20 -1.42 26.47 7.92
N THR A 21 -0.26 26.83 7.38
CA THR A 21 1.05 26.23 7.70
C THR A 21 1.65 26.58 9.07
N GLU A 22 1.21 27.66 9.75
CA GLU A 22 1.89 28.15 10.97
C GLU A 22 1.12 27.90 12.27
N ASN A 23 -0.18 28.21 12.33
CA ASN A 23 -1.03 28.01 13.53
C ASN A 23 -2.05 26.87 13.37
N GLY A 24 -2.22 26.34 12.15
CA GLY A 24 -3.17 25.26 11.86
C GLY A 24 -2.71 23.91 12.40
N LEU A 25 -1.40 23.64 12.39
CA LEU A 25 -0.84 22.34 12.79
C LEU A 25 -1.09 21.97 14.25
N GLN A 26 -1.22 22.95 15.16
CA GLN A 26 -1.54 22.69 16.56
C GLN A 26 -3.03 22.38 16.80
N THR A 27 -3.92 22.90 15.93
CA THR A 27 -5.38 22.76 16.09
C THR A 27 -5.95 21.61 15.26
N VAL A 28 -5.21 21.12 14.26
CA VAL A 28 -5.62 19.97 13.43
C VAL A 28 -5.92 18.71 14.24
N PRO A 29 -5.10 18.27 15.22
CA PRO A 29 -5.39 17.04 15.96
C PRO A 29 -6.67 17.14 16.80
N GLU A 30 -6.94 18.30 17.40
CA GLU A 30 -8.17 18.53 18.18
C GLU A 30 -9.42 18.53 17.29
N LEU A 31 -9.35 19.23 16.15
CA LEU A 31 -10.45 19.28 15.18
C LEU A 31 -10.71 17.91 14.55
N LEU A 32 -9.64 17.15 14.25
CA LEU A 32 -9.75 15.81 13.70
C LEU A 32 -10.41 14.85 14.71
N ARG A 33 -10.01 14.88 15.98
CA ARG A 33 -10.67 14.11 17.06
C ARG A 33 -12.14 14.44 17.14
N ARG A 34 -12.50 15.72 17.06
CA ARG A 34 -13.89 16.17 17.17
C ARG A 34 -14.72 15.71 15.97
N VAL A 35 -14.20 15.85 14.75
CA VAL A 35 -14.86 15.40 13.53
C VAL A 35 -15.11 13.89 13.55
N ILE A 36 -14.11 13.11 14.00
CA ILE A 36 -14.23 11.65 14.14
C ILE A 36 -15.25 11.28 15.21
N ARG A 37 -15.13 11.84 16.42
CA ARG A 37 -15.96 11.48 17.58
C ARG A 37 -17.43 11.88 17.40
N GLU A 38 -17.69 12.95 16.68
CA GLU A 38 -19.03 13.44 16.37
C GLU A 38 -19.61 12.86 15.07
N ASP A 39 -18.87 11.99 14.36
CA ASP A 39 -19.22 11.43 13.04
C ASP A 39 -19.59 12.50 12.00
N SER A 40 -19.09 13.73 12.20
CA SER A 40 -19.42 14.90 11.40
C SER A 40 -18.95 14.79 9.95
N TRP A 41 -18.00 13.88 9.67
CA TRP A 41 -17.51 13.57 8.34
C TRP A 41 -18.47 12.66 7.53
N LYS A 42 -19.34 11.88 8.19
CA LYS A 42 -20.26 10.95 7.51
C LYS A 42 -21.35 11.68 6.76
N LYS A 43 -21.87 12.78 7.30
CA LYS A 43 -22.98 13.54 6.71
C LYS A 43 -22.88 15.02 7.04
N PHE A 44 -22.69 15.84 6.01
CA PHE A 44 -22.66 17.30 6.14
C PHE A 44 -23.18 17.98 4.89
N ILE A 45 -23.56 19.26 5.02
CA ILE A 45 -24.00 20.08 3.88
C ILE A 45 -22.83 20.96 3.45
N THR A 46 -22.40 20.84 2.20
CA THR A 46 -21.32 21.69 1.68
C THR A 46 -21.75 23.16 1.63
N PRO A 47 -20.80 24.11 1.51
CA PRO A 47 -21.14 25.53 1.31
C PRO A 47 -22.03 25.79 0.08
N ARG A 48 -22.10 24.84 -0.87
CA ARG A 48 -22.97 24.87 -2.05
C ARG A 48 -24.40 24.37 -1.78
N GLY A 49 -24.71 23.95 -0.56
CA GLY A 49 -26.02 23.42 -0.18
C GLY A 49 -26.21 21.93 -0.53
N GLU A 50 -25.16 21.25 -0.97
CA GLU A 50 -25.23 19.83 -1.35
C GLU A 50 -25.07 18.95 -0.10
N LEU A 51 -25.96 17.98 0.07
CA LEU A 51 -25.84 17.00 1.13
C LEU A 51 -24.85 15.93 0.67
N VAL A 52 -23.71 15.86 1.35
CA VAL A 52 -22.66 14.88 1.06
C VAL A 52 -22.64 13.85 2.18
N GLU A 53 -22.65 12.59 1.77
CA GLU A 53 -22.62 11.43 2.65
C GLU A 53 -21.44 10.54 2.26
N TYR A 54 -20.60 10.20 3.25
CA TYR A 54 -19.48 9.30 3.08
C TYR A 54 -19.63 8.10 4.00
N GLU A 55 -19.55 6.91 3.39
CA GLU A 55 -19.46 5.65 4.13
C GLU A 55 -18.03 5.39 4.63
N ARG A 56 -17.02 6.04 4.03
CA ARG A 56 -15.60 5.82 4.31
C ARG A 56 -14.88 7.12 4.61
N PHE A 57 -14.13 7.12 5.70
CA PHE A 57 -13.30 8.27 6.08
C PHE A 57 -12.17 8.49 5.06
N SER A 58 -11.66 7.44 4.42
CA SER A 58 -10.70 7.55 3.33
C SER A 58 -11.23 8.37 2.17
N ASP A 59 -12.51 8.19 1.84
CA ASP A 59 -13.16 8.85 0.70
C ASP A 59 -13.41 10.30 1.05
N PHE A 60 -13.81 10.60 2.29
CA PHE A 60 -13.87 11.96 2.82
C PHE A 60 -12.50 12.67 2.82
N ALA A 61 -11.43 11.97 3.22
CA ALA A 61 -10.09 12.52 3.23
C ALA A 61 -9.62 12.86 1.79
N ALA A 62 -9.79 11.92 0.86
CA ALA A 62 -9.37 12.05 -0.54
C ALA A 62 -10.28 12.95 -1.38
N ALA A 63 -11.55 13.14 -0.97
CA ALA A 63 -12.52 13.94 -1.69
C ALA A 63 -12.05 15.40 -1.82
N ALA A 64 -12.46 16.04 -2.92
CA ALA A 64 -12.08 17.41 -3.22
C ALA A 64 -12.40 18.37 -2.05
N PRO A 65 -11.65 19.47 -1.86
CA PRO A 65 -11.84 20.39 -0.74
C PRO A 65 -13.24 20.99 -0.61
N SER A 66 -14.03 20.98 -1.70
CA SER A 66 -15.42 21.41 -1.72
C SER A 66 -16.39 20.42 -1.04
N ALA A 67 -15.99 19.16 -0.92
CA ALA A 67 -16.78 18.05 -0.41
C ALA A 67 -15.99 17.17 0.56
N GLY A 68 -14.81 17.58 1.03
CA GLY A 68 -13.89 16.75 1.81
C GLY A 68 -12.63 17.53 2.21
N LEU A 69 -11.54 16.81 2.48
CA LEU A 69 -10.28 17.43 2.93
C LEU A 69 -9.27 17.64 1.79
N GLY A 70 -9.40 16.94 0.67
CA GLY A 70 -8.48 17.01 -0.46
C GLY A 70 -7.06 16.58 -0.11
N THR A 71 -6.92 15.65 0.83
CA THR A 71 -5.65 15.23 1.42
C THR A 71 -5.55 13.71 1.50
N SER A 72 -4.33 13.16 1.57
CA SER A 72 -4.15 11.73 1.79
C SER A 72 -4.17 11.40 3.29
N VAL A 73 -4.60 10.18 3.61
CA VAL A 73 -4.53 9.66 4.98
C VAL A 73 -3.10 9.69 5.51
N ASP A 74 -2.10 9.40 4.67
CA ASP A 74 -0.68 9.49 5.04
C ASP A 74 -0.26 10.91 5.43
N LEU A 75 -0.79 11.93 4.76
CA LEU A 75 -0.50 13.32 5.12
C LEU A 75 -1.17 13.69 6.45
N LEU A 76 -2.38 13.18 6.72
CA LEU A 76 -3.03 13.35 8.01
C LEU A 76 -2.22 12.69 9.14
N VAL A 77 -1.76 11.45 8.96
CA VAL A 77 -0.89 10.76 9.92
C VAL A 77 0.39 11.57 10.18
N ARG A 78 1.00 12.11 9.12
CA ARG A 78 2.21 12.93 9.24
C ARG A 78 1.98 14.25 9.96
N ILE A 79 0.83 14.90 9.75
CA ILE A 79 0.47 16.18 10.41
C ILE A 79 0.12 15.95 11.88
N VAL A 80 -0.54 14.84 12.19
CA VAL A 80 -0.88 14.46 13.58
C VAL A 80 0.39 14.15 14.38
N GLY A 81 1.46 13.68 13.73
CA GLY A 81 2.76 13.50 14.34
C GLY A 81 2.72 12.47 15.49
N ASP A 82 3.06 12.91 16.70
CA ASP A 82 3.19 12.04 17.88
C ASP A 82 1.91 11.96 18.75
N ASP A 83 0.81 12.60 18.33
CA ASP A 83 -0.46 12.53 19.08
C ASP A 83 -1.09 11.13 18.94
N THR A 84 -0.70 10.27 19.88
CA THR A 84 -1.08 8.86 19.95
C THR A 84 -2.60 8.69 20.11
N GLU A 85 -3.31 9.61 20.74
CA GLU A 85 -4.78 9.51 20.88
C GLU A 85 -5.48 9.75 19.55
N THR A 86 -5.04 10.79 18.83
CA THR A 86 -5.60 11.12 17.52
C THR A 86 -5.27 10.05 16.49
N LEU A 87 -4.06 9.49 16.52
CA LEU A 87 -3.68 8.35 15.67
C LEU A 87 -4.54 7.11 15.95
N LYS A 88 -4.80 6.79 17.22
CA LYS A 88 -5.68 5.66 17.59
C LYS A 88 -7.12 5.86 17.09
N LEU A 89 -7.64 7.08 17.16
CA LEU A 89 -8.97 7.40 16.65
C LEU A 89 -9.04 7.37 15.12
N LEU A 90 -7.97 7.81 14.46
CA LEU A 90 -7.86 7.72 13.00
C LEU A 90 -7.77 6.25 12.56
N ASP A 91 -6.94 5.44 13.23
CA ASP A 91 -6.81 4.01 12.99
C ASP A 91 -8.12 3.27 13.27
N SER A 92 -8.86 3.64 14.33
CA SER A 92 -10.15 3.04 14.61
C SER A 92 -11.15 3.30 13.49
N VAL A 93 -11.25 4.53 12.96
CA VAL A 93 -12.20 4.82 11.87
C VAL A 93 -11.77 4.20 10.54
N LEU A 94 -10.47 4.11 10.27
CA LEU A 94 -9.93 3.40 9.10
C LEU A 94 -10.09 1.88 9.24
N GLY A 95 -10.08 1.36 10.46
CA GLY A 95 -10.20 -0.06 10.81
C GLY A 95 -11.63 -0.57 11.00
N ASP A 96 -12.57 0.26 11.44
CA ASP A 96 -13.97 -0.12 11.76
C ASP A 96 -14.78 -0.49 10.51
N ASN A 97 -14.29 -0.13 9.31
CA ASN A 97 -14.89 -0.54 8.05
C ASN A 97 -14.27 -1.82 7.45
N ARG A 98 -13.56 -2.62 8.27
CA ARG A 98 -13.14 -3.99 7.93
C ARG A 98 -14.23 -5.04 8.25
N MET A 99 -15.40 -4.61 8.75
CA MET A 99 -16.57 -5.47 8.96
C MET A 99 -17.66 -5.24 7.90
N ASP A 100 -17.34 -5.50 6.64
CA ASP A 100 -18.25 -6.26 5.74
C ASP A 100 -17.44 -6.98 4.64
N SER A 101 -16.38 -7.68 5.06
CA SER A 101 -15.78 -8.84 4.36
C SER A 101 -14.46 -9.22 5.04
N SER A 102 -14.51 -9.80 6.24
CA SER A 102 -13.61 -10.91 6.60
C SER A 102 -13.86 -11.34 8.04
N GLU A 103 -14.08 -12.63 8.20
CA GLU A 103 -13.86 -13.34 9.46
C GLU A 103 -12.51 -12.93 10.08
N VAL A 104 -12.57 -12.52 11.33
CA VAL A 104 -11.40 -12.20 12.14
C VAL A 104 -10.63 -13.49 12.42
N ARG A 105 -9.31 -13.49 12.13
CA ARG A 105 -8.36 -14.32 12.87
C ARG A 105 -7.41 -13.44 13.69
N PRO A 106 -7.06 -13.84 14.94
CA PRO A 106 -6.27 -13.03 15.84
C PRO A 106 -4.78 -13.08 15.48
N LEU A 107 -4.06 -11.99 15.79
CA LEU A 107 -2.60 -11.94 15.73
C LEU A 107 -1.99 -12.99 16.67
N GLY A 108 -1.59 -14.11 16.08
CA GLY A 108 -0.73 -15.11 16.67
C GLY A 108 0.29 -15.53 15.62
N THR A 109 1.53 -15.11 15.81
CA THR A 109 2.77 -15.66 15.25
C THR A 109 2.63 -16.96 14.44
N LYS A 110 2.45 -16.86 13.10
CA LYS A 110 3.09 -17.66 12.03
C LYS A 110 2.40 -17.41 10.69
N GLU A 111 3.23 -17.13 9.69
CA GLU A 111 3.00 -17.14 8.23
C GLU A 111 2.06 -16.10 7.60
N PRO A 112 2.51 -15.38 6.55
CA PRO A 112 1.65 -14.47 5.82
C PRO A 112 0.80 -15.24 4.80
N GLU A 113 -0.45 -15.56 5.13
CA GLU A 113 -1.49 -15.82 4.12
C GLU A 113 -1.88 -14.50 3.45
N THR A 114 -0.97 -14.01 2.61
CA THR A 114 -1.32 -13.00 1.60
C THR A 114 -2.23 -13.70 0.60
N GLN A 115 -3.51 -13.33 0.55
CA GLN A 115 -4.39 -13.79 -0.54
C GLN A 115 -3.63 -13.59 -1.86
N PRO A 116 -3.34 -14.65 -2.60
CA PRO A 116 -2.55 -14.53 -3.81
C PRO A 116 -3.33 -13.65 -4.77
N SER A 117 -2.72 -12.54 -5.21
CA SER A 117 -3.20 -11.76 -6.36
C SER A 117 -3.61 -12.73 -7.48
N ARG A 118 -4.57 -12.37 -8.35
CA ARG A 118 -5.01 -13.26 -9.45
C ARG A 118 -3.86 -13.86 -10.29
N ARG A 119 -2.71 -13.17 -10.33
CA ARG A 119 -1.48 -13.65 -10.99
C ARG A 119 -0.75 -14.74 -10.19
N GLN A 120 -0.78 -14.67 -8.86
CA GLN A 120 -0.24 -15.69 -7.96
C GLN A 120 -1.15 -16.93 -7.94
N SER A 121 -2.48 -16.79 -8.00
CA SER A 121 -3.39 -17.96 -8.03
C SER A 121 -3.22 -18.79 -9.31
N ALA A 122 -3.08 -18.15 -10.47
CA ALA A 122 -2.80 -18.86 -11.73
C ALA A 122 -1.43 -19.57 -11.72
N ALA A 123 -0.41 -18.99 -11.08
CA ALA A 123 0.91 -19.59 -10.95
C ALA A 123 0.89 -20.81 -10.01
N LEU A 124 0.13 -20.75 -8.92
CA LEU A 124 -0.03 -21.86 -7.98
C LEU A 124 -0.74 -23.06 -8.63
N HIS A 125 -1.83 -22.83 -9.37
CA HIS A 125 -2.50 -23.91 -10.11
C HIS A 125 -1.60 -24.57 -11.16
N ARG A 126 -0.71 -23.79 -11.80
CA ARG A 126 0.25 -24.36 -12.76
C ARG A 126 1.32 -25.21 -12.06
N LEU A 127 1.81 -24.76 -10.91
CA LEU A 127 2.75 -25.54 -10.08
C LEU A 127 2.11 -26.82 -9.56
N GLU A 128 0.84 -26.76 -9.13
CA GLU A 128 0.07 -27.92 -8.65
C GLU A 128 -0.01 -29.02 -9.71
N ARG A 129 -0.28 -28.66 -10.97
CA ARG A 129 -0.42 -29.63 -12.07
C ARG A 129 0.89 -30.22 -12.56
N GLU A 130 1.93 -29.41 -12.70
CA GLU A 130 3.15 -29.79 -13.41
C GLU A 130 4.33 -30.12 -12.46
N ARG A 131 4.36 -29.54 -11.25
CA ARG A 131 5.44 -29.75 -10.25
C ARG A 131 4.89 -29.71 -8.81
N PRO A 132 4.13 -30.73 -8.37
CA PRO A 132 3.50 -30.76 -7.04
C PRO A 132 4.53 -30.65 -5.89
N ASP A 133 5.73 -31.19 -6.06
CA ASP A 133 6.81 -31.11 -5.06
C ASP A 133 7.22 -29.65 -4.74
N LEU A 134 7.21 -28.78 -5.75
CA LEU A 134 7.53 -27.36 -5.58
C LEU A 134 6.31 -26.59 -5.06
N HIS A 135 5.10 -26.99 -5.45
CA HIS A 135 3.85 -26.44 -4.91
C HIS A 135 3.77 -26.63 -3.38
N GLN A 136 4.08 -27.84 -2.88
CA GLN A 136 4.10 -28.11 -1.44
C GLN A 136 5.10 -27.23 -0.68
N LYS A 137 6.30 -26.99 -1.26
CA LYS A 137 7.31 -26.11 -0.65
C LYS A 137 6.88 -24.64 -0.61
N VAL A 138 6.02 -24.21 -1.53
CA VAL A 138 5.42 -22.87 -1.52
C VAL A 138 4.35 -22.77 -0.44
N LEU A 139 3.49 -23.78 -0.33
CA LEU A 139 2.46 -23.85 0.73
C LEU A 139 3.09 -23.89 2.12
N ALA A 140 4.21 -24.62 2.28
CA ALA A 140 4.97 -24.70 3.52
C ALA A 140 5.83 -23.44 3.81
N GLY A 141 5.61 -22.33 3.09
CA GLY A 141 6.33 -21.06 3.30
C GLY A 141 7.84 -21.10 3.04
N SER A 142 8.39 -22.23 2.59
CA SER A 142 9.83 -22.47 2.48
C SER A 142 10.45 -21.80 1.27
N ILE A 143 9.69 -21.65 0.18
CA ILE A 143 10.07 -20.90 -1.02
C ILE A 143 8.93 -20.03 -1.51
N THR A 144 9.23 -18.88 -2.12
CA THR A 144 8.20 -18.03 -2.72
C THR A 144 7.65 -18.66 -4.00
N THR A 145 6.40 -18.35 -4.36
CA THR A 145 5.77 -18.80 -5.61
C THR A 145 6.65 -18.47 -6.82
N ASN A 146 7.26 -17.28 -6.87
CA ASN A 146 8.12 -16.90 -7.99
C ASN A 146 9.41 -17.75 -8.03
N LYS A 147 10.02 -18.04 -6.87
CA LYS A 147 11.19 -18.91 -6.78
C LYS A 147 10.85 -20.35 -7.22
N ALA A 148 9.69 -20.86 -6.84
CA ALA A 148 9.20 -22.15 -7.30
C ALA A 148 8.94 -22.19 -8.81
N MET A 149 8.36 -21.13 -9.37
CA MET A 149 8.15 -20.99 -10.82
C MET A 149 9.45 -20.97 -11.62
N ILE A 150 10.49 -20.30 -11.11
CA ILE A 150 11.83 -20.28 -11.72
C ILE A 150 12.47 -21.66 -11.62
N ALA A 151 12.41 -22.31 -10.45
CA ALA A 151 12.95 -23.65 -10.25
C ALA A 151 12.23 -24.72 -11.10
N ALA A 152 10.94 -24.50 -11.40
CA ALA A 152 10.16 -25.34 -12.30
C ALA A 152 10.42 -25.07 -13.80
N GLY A 153 11.24 -24.07 -14.14
CA GLY A 153 11.53 -23.69 -15.53
C GLY A 153 10.40 -22.93 -16.23
N PHE A 154 9.31 -22.59 -15.53
CA PHE A 154 8.20 -21.82 -16.12
C PHE A 154 8.52 -20.34 -16.30
N ARG A 155 9.56 -19.85 -15.64
CA ARG A 155 10.02 -18.46 -15.74
C ARG A 155 11.54 -18.41 -15.77
N ALA A 156 12.07 -17.63 -16.71
CA ALA A 156 13.50 -17.30 -16.71
C ALA A 156 13.84 -16.42 -15.50
N ARG A 157 15.00 -16.66 -14.89
CA ARG A 157 15.53 -15.80 -13.84
C ARG A 157 16.04 -14.51 -14.47
N THR A 158 15.47 -13.37 -14.08
CA THR A 158 15.93 -12.04 -14.51
C THR A 158 16.68 -11.35 -13.40
N VAL A 159 17.71 -10.58 -13.77
CA VAL A 159 18.50 -9.75 -12.85
C VAL A 159 18.53 -8.34 -13.43
N SER A 160 18.26 -7.34 -12.59
CA SER A 160 18.36 -5.94 -12.98
C SER A 160 19.81 -5.49 -12.94
N VAL A 161 20.32 -4.97 -14.06
CA VAL A 161 21.72 -4.57 -14.21
C VAL A 161 21.77 -3.05 -14.49
N PRO A 162 22.41 -2.25 -13.63
CA PRO A 162 22.50 -0.81 -13.85
C PRO A 162 23.47 -0.50 -15.01
N VAL A 163 22.95 0.09 -16.09
CA VAL A 163 23.74 0.40 -17.31
C VAL A 163 24.61 1.66 -17.19
N SER A 164 24.37 2.49 -16.17
CA SER A 164 25.11 3.74 -15.96
C SER A 164 26.50 3.56 -15.34
N ARG A 165 26.78 2.37 -14.78
CA ARG A 165 28.05 2.06 -14.09
C ARG A 165 28.52 0.66 -14.47
N PRO A 166 29.48 0.53 -15.39
CA PRO A 166 29.92 -0.78 -15.89
C PRO A 166 30.50 -1.68 -14.78
N GLU A 167 31.13 -1.10 -13.75
CA GLU A 167 31.68 -1.88 -12.63
C GLU A 167 30.57 -2.47 -11.74
N ALA A 168 29.47 -1.73 -11.55
CA ALA A 168 28.32 -2.20 -10.80
C ALA A 168 27.56 -3.30 -11.58
N ALA A 169 27.50 -3.16 -12.91
CA ALA A 169 26.97 -4.18 -13.80
C ALA A 169 27.79 -5.47 -13.71
N ALA A 170 29.11 -5.39 -13.88
CA ALA A 170 30.01 -6.53 -13.81
C ALA A 170 29.92 -7.27 -12.45
N ARG A 171 29.82 -6.52 -11.34
CA ARG A 171 29.66 -7.11 -10.00
C ARG A 171 28.34 -7.89 -9.87
N THR A 172 27.27 -7.37 -10.45
CA THR A 172 25.94 -8.00 -10.42
C THR A 172 25.90 -9.27 -11.26
N LEU A 173 26.51 -9.23 -12.44
CA LEU A 173 26.64 -10.39 -13.34
C LEU A 173 27.49 -11.49 -12.68
N ARG A 174 28.65 -11.16 -12.11
CA ARG A 174 29.51 -12.11 -11.38
C ARG A 174 28.82 -12.83 -10.22
N ARG A 175 27.86 -12.18 -9.55
CA ARG A 175 27.10 -12.81 -8.45
C ARG A 175 25.97 -13.72 -8.96
N SER A 176 25.54 -13.52 -10.20
CA SER A 176 24.33 -14.12 -10.74
C SER A 176 24.59 -15.32 -11.64
N PHE A 177 25.72 -15.31 -12.35
CA PHE A 177 26.15 -16.34 -13.29
C PHE A 177 27.19 -17.27 -12.67
N ASN A 178 27.22 -18.52 -13.14
CA ASN A 178 28.30 -19.45 -12.85
C ASN A 178 29.56 -19.10 -13.67
N PRO A 179 30.76 -19.60 -13.29
CA PRO A 179 32.01 -19.28 -13.99
C PRO A 179 31.98 -19.61 -15.50
N GLU A 180 31.43 -20.78 -15.85
CA GLU A 180 31.29 -21.23 -17.25
C GLU A 180 30.33 -20.33 -18.05
N GLU A 181 29.21 -19.93 -17.44
CA GLU A 181 28.24 -19.02 -18.06
C GLU A 181 28.82 -17.60 -18.21
N LEU A 182 29.70 -17.20 -17.30
CA LEU A 182 30.37 -15.90 -17.35
C LEU A 182 31.43 -15.86 -18.46
N GLU A 183 32.18 -16.94 -18.67
CA GLU A 183 33.10 -17.06 -19.80
C GLU A 183 32.35 -16.97 -21.13
N HIS A 184 31.24 -17.70 -21.25
CA HIS A 184 30.40 -17.63 -22.44
C HIS A 184 29.77 -16.23 -22.62
N LEU A 185 29.35 -15.58 -21.54
CA LEU A 185 28.85 -14.20 -21.59
C LEU A 185 29.94 -13.21 -22.03
N ILE A 186 31.19 -13.38 -21.58
CA ILE A 186 32.32 -12.55 -22.00
C ILE A 186 32.59 -12.76 -23.49
N GLU A 187 32.54 -14.00 -23.98
CA GLU A 187 32.68 -14.32 -25.40
C GLU A 187 31.58 -13.65 -26.24
N LEU A 188 30.32 -13.72 -25.80
CA LEU A 188 29.19 -13.06 -26.47
C LEU A 188 29.29 -11.53 -26.43
N LEU A 189 29.81 -10.95 -25.35
CA LEU A 189 29.99 -9.49 -25.23
C LEU A 189 31.21 -8.98 -26.01
N ALA A 190 32.24 -9.81 -26.19
CA ALA A 190 33.45 -9.47 -26.94
C ALA A 190 33.27 -9.68 -28.46
N THR A 191 32.36 -10.57 -28.85
CA THR A 191 31.91 -10.72 -30.22
C THR A 191 30.94 -9.58 -30.50
N GLU A 192 31.44 -8.44 -30.96
CA GLU A 192 30.59 -7.36 -31.45
C GLU A 192 29.63 -7.94 -32.50
N ASP A 193 28.32 -7.92 -32.21
CA ASP A 193 27.31 -7.94 -33.25
C ASP A 193 27.51 -6.64 -34.06
N LYS A 194 28.39 -6.72 -35.08
CA LYS A 194 28.45 -5.75 -36.16
C LYS A 194 27.13 -5.86 -36.93
N GLU A 195 26.13 -5.08 -36.50
CA GLU A 195 25.10 -4.57 -37.41
C GLU A 195 25.62 -3.37 -38.22
#